data_AF-A0A2S3QEI1-F1
#
_entry.id   AF-A0A2S3QEI1-F1
#
_cell.length_a   1.000
_cell.length_b   1.000
_cell.length_c   1.000
_cell.angle_alpha   90.00
_cell.angle_beta   90.00
_cell.angle_gamma   90.00
#
_symmetry.space_group_name_H-M   'P 1'
#
loop_
_entity.id
_entity.type
_entity.pdbx_description
1 polymer ?
#
loop_
_entity_poly.entity_id
_entity_poly.type
_entity_poly.pdbx_seq_one_letter_code
_entity_poly.pdbx_strand_id
1 'polypeptide(L)'
;MAEHDPWTVLGIAPTNDLTVVRQAYLRQARKNHPDLFQENPDRSALQEERMKAINSAYNQITQHLAKIPLTPEPPPPERERSKTPPVPTCPRHRTTAPKSCRLCAEPLCPQCPGYHDGLCTRHQQKRAVKKAQTRALREWAILLALIALGKFLAYPTATLLWAILGYLALLGIMELRRLRYFGCMAWLFMPYSFVLAGLYSLYEGLSLWNKHSTRGRDSF
;
A
#
# COMPACT_ATOMS: atom_id res chain seq x y z
N MET A 1 39.20 -36.02 -40.16
CA MET A 1 38.09 -35.12 -39.77
C MET A 1 38.39 -34.63 -38.38
N ALA A 2 38.59 -33.33 -38.20
CA ALA A 2 39.00 -32.77 -36.92
C ALA A 2 37.84 -32.94 -35.93
N GLU A 3 37.99 -33.90 -35.03
CA GLU A 3 37.09 -34.13 -33.91
C GLU A 3 37.12 -32.87 -33.04
N HIS A 4 36.09 -32.03 -33.19
CA HIS A 4 36.03 -30.77 -32.47
C HIS A 4 35.91 -31.07 -30.97
N ASP A 5 37.00 -30.80 -30.25
CA ASP A 5 37.07 -30.90 -28.81
C ASP A 5 35.85 -30.19 -28.16
N PRO A 6 35.04 -30.88 -27.34
CA PRO A 6 33.79 -30.32 -26.82
C PRO A 6 34.01 -29.06 -25.98
N TRP A 7 35.17 -28.91 -25.33
CA TRP A 7 35.52 -27.70 -24.57
C TRP A 7 35.69 -26.49 -25.51
N THR A 8 36.35 -26.73 -26.65
CA THR A 8 36.53 -25.74 -27.71
C THR A 8 35.19 -25.34 -28.35
N VAL A 9 34.25 -26.28 -28.53
CA VAL A 9 32.89 -25.98 -29.06
C VAL A 9 32.08 -25.08 -28.11
N LEU A 10 32.22 -25.27 -26.79
CA LEU A 10 31.61 -24.39 -25.79
C LEU A 10 32.41 -23.11 -25.51
N GLY A 11 33.63 -22.99 -26.06
CA GLY A 11 34.49 -21.81 -25.92
C GLY A 11 35.02 -21.62 -24.50
N ILE A 12 35.29 -22.71 -23.78
CA ILE A 12 35.84 -22.71 -22.42
C ILE A 12 37.03 -23.66 -22.33
N ALA A 13 37.93 -23.40 -21.38
CA ALA A 13 39.00 -24.35 -21.04
C ALA A 13 38.41 -25.58 -20.31
N PRO A 14 39.07 -26.76 -20.38
CA PRO A 14 38.68 -27.94 -19.62
C PRO A 14 38.58 -27.64 -18.12
N THR A 15 37.42 -27.93 -17.52
CA THR A 15 37.14 -27.66 -16.10
C THR A 15 36.29 -28.77 -15.49
N ASN A 16 36.40 -28.97 -14.18
CA ASN A 16 35.54 -29.90 -13.44
C ASN A 16 34.28 -29.23 -12.87
N ASP A 17 34.12 -27.93 -13.06
CA ASP A 17 32.97 -27.15 -12.56
C ASP A 17 31.78 -27.17 -13.54
N LEU A 18 30.75 -27.94 -13.18
CA LEU A 18 29.50 -28.03 -13.96
C LEU A 18 28.76 -26.70 -14.10
N THR A 19 28.94 -25.75 -13.18
CA THR A 19 28.27 -24.44 -13.23
C THR A 19 28.83 -23.59 -14.37
N VAL A 20 30.16 -23.60 -14.56
CA VAL A 20 30.84 -22.91 -15.66
C VAL A 20 30.45 -23.53 -17.01
N VAL A 21 30.36 -24.85 -17.09
CA VAL A 21 29.92 -25.58 -18.29
C VAL A 21 28.49 -25.19 -18.69
N ARG A 22 27.55 -25.15 -17.72
CA ARG A 22 26.16 -24.72 -17.97
C ARG A 22 26.08 -23.26 -18.44
N GLN A 23 26.85 -22.37 -17.83
CA GLN A 23 26.86 -20.96 -18.23
C GLN A 23 27.43 -20.76 -19.63
N ALA A 24 28.48 -21.51 -20.00
CA ALA A 24 29.05 -21.50 -21.34
C ALA A 24 28.03 -21.98 -22.39
N TYR A 25 27.35 -23.09 -22.11
CA TYR A 25 26.26 -23.61 -22.92
C TYR A 25 25.16 -22.56 -23.15
N LEU A 26 24.64 -21.94 -22.08
CA LEU A 26 23.58 -20.93 -22.20
C LEU A 26 24.02 -19.67 -22.97
N ARG A 27 25.29 -19.28 -22.89
CA ARG A 27 25.83 -18.17 -23.69
C ARG A 27 25.89 -18.55 -25.16
N GLN A 28 26.32 -19.76 -25.47
CA GLN A 28 26.49 -20.23 -26.83
C GLN A 28 25.15 -20.55 -27.51
N ALA A 29 24.19 -21.11 -26.78
CA ALA A 29 22.84 -21.35 -27.26
C ALA A 29 22.11 -20.04 -27.60
N ARG A 30 22.27 -19.01 -26.77
CA ARG A 30 21.70 -17.68 -27.05
C ARG A 30 22.27 -17.03 -28.30
N LYS A 31 23.56 -17.24 -28.59
CA LYS A 31 24.22 -16.66 -29.78
C LYS A 31 23.87 -17.36 -31.09
N ASN A 32 23.58 -18.66 -31.03
CA ASN A 32 23.33 -19.48 -32.21
C ASN A 32 21.87 -19.94 -32.32
N HIS A 33 20.94 -19.27 -31.63
CA HIS A 33 19.52 -19.66 -31.64
C HIS A 33 18.94 -19.53 -33.07
N PRO A 34 18.26 -20.57 -33.59
CA PRO A 34 17.74 -20.57 -34.97
C PRO A 34 16.74 -19.42 -35.22
N ASP A 35 16.02 -18.98 -34.18
CA ASP A 35 15.10 -17.84 -34.28
C ASP A 35 15.79 -16.52 -34.69
N LEU A 36 17.09 -16.36 -34.45
CA LEU A 36 17.83 -15.15 -34.85
C LEU A 36 18.11 -15.08 -36.35
N PHE A 37 17.85 -16.16 -37.11
CA PHE A 37 18.26 -16.28 -38.52
C PHE A 37 17.11 -16.71 -39.44
N GLN A 38 15.85 -16.59 -38.99
CA GLN A 38 14.66 -17.00 -39.76
C GLN A 38 14.53 -16.28 -41.12
N GLU A 39 15.04 -15.05 -41.23
CA GLU A 39 14.99 -14.25 -42.47
C GLU A 39 16.05 -14.66 -43.52
N ASN A 40 17.00 -15.54 -43.17
CA ASN A 40 18.10 -15.96 -44.05
C ASN A 40 18.20 -17.50 -44.11
N PRO A 41 17.51 -18.17 -45.06
CA PRO A 41 17.36 -19.62 -45.07
C PRO A 41 18.69 -20.39 -45.13
N ASP A 42 19.68 -19.90 -45.87
CA ASP A 42 21.00 -20.54 -45.99
C ASP A 42 21.79 -20.47 -44.66
N ARG A 43 21.60 -19.41 -43.88
CA ARG A 43 22.24 -19.24 -42.58
C ARG A 43 21.55 -20.05 -41.49
N SER A 44 20.25 -20.31 -41.63
CA SER A 44 19.48 -21.12 -40.69
C SER A 44 20.01 -22.55 -40.61
N ALA A 45 20.24 -23.20 -41.75
CA ALA A 45 20.74 -24.58 -41.81
C ALA A 45 22.11 -24.74 -41.11
N LEU A 46 23.04 -23.82 -41.38
CA LEU A 46 24.37 -23.81 -40.75
C LEU A 46 24.29 -23.61 -39.22
N GLN A 47 23.36 -22.78 -38.75
CA GLN A 47 23.19 -22.52 -37.32
C GLN A 47 22.49 -23.68 -36.61
N GLU A 48 21.61 -24.40 -37.28
CA GLU A 48 21.02 -25.63 -36.76
C GLU A 48 22.10 -26.71 -36.54
N GLU A 49 22.99 -26.91 -37.50
CA GLU A 49 24.14 -27.82 -37.37
C GLU A 49 25.06 -27.39 -36.22
N ARG A 50 25.30 -26.08 -36.08
CA ARG A 50 26.09 -25.54 -34.97
C ARG A 50 25.42 -25.75 -33.61
N MET A 51 24.10 -25.59 -33.51
CA MET A 51 23.34 -25.86 -32.29
C MET A 51 23.41 -27.33 -31.91
N LYS A 52 23.32 -28.25 -32.88
CA LYS A 52 23.52 -29.70 -32.66
C LYS A 52 24.91 -29.99 -32.10
N ALA A 53 25.96 -29.36 -32.64
CA ALA A 53 27.32 -29.49 -32.12
C ALA A 53 27.45 -28.97 -30.67
N ILE A 54 26.82 -27.84 -30.35
CA ILE A 54 26.80 -27.25 -28.99
C ILE A 54 26.10 -28.18 -27.99
N ASN A 55 24.94 -28.73 -28.37
CA ASN A 55 24.19 -29.68 -27.53
C ASN A 55 24.99 -30.98 -27.31
N SER A 56 25.62 -31.50 -28.36
CA SER A 56 26.47 -32.69 -28.29
C SER A 56 27.66 -32.47 -27.35
N ALA A 57 28.36 -31.35 -27.49
CA ALA A 57 29.51 -31.00 -26.66
C ALA A 57 29.14 -30.88 -25.17
N TYR A 58 28.02 -30.20 -24.86
CA TYR A 58 27.52 -30.09 -23.49
C TYR A 58 27.21 -31.46 -22.87
N ASN A 59 26.57 -32.35 -23.64
CA ASN A 59 26.24 -33.70 -23.16
C ASN A 59 27.49 -34.54 -22.89
N GLN A 60 28.48 -34.51 -23.80
CA GLN A 60 29.74 -35.24 -23.62
C GLN A 60 30.50 -34.79 -22.37
N ILE A 61 30.61 -33.46 -22.17
CA ILE A 61 31.27 -32.90 -20.99
C ILE A 61 30.52 -33.28 -19.72
N THR A 62 29.19 -33.14 -19.71
CA THR A 62 28.36 -33.46 -18.53
C THR A 62 28.47 -34.94 -18.16
N GLN A 63 28.47 -35.84 -19.16
CA GLN A 63 28.66 -37.26 -18.94
C GLN A 63 30.08 -37.61 -18.45
N HIS A 64 31.10 -36.92 -18.97
CA HIS A 64 32.48 -37.09 -18.51
C HIS A 64 32.63 -36.66 -17.05
N LEU A 65 32.10 -35.49 -16.69
CA LEU A 65 32.13 -34.97 -15.32
C LEU A 65 31.32 -35.83 -14.34
N ALA A 66 30.21 -36.42 -14.79
CA ALA A 66 29.42 -37.34 -13.97
C ALA A 66 30.14 -38.66 -13.64
N LYS A 67 31.15 -39.07 -14.44
CA LYS A 67 31.95 -40.28 -14.19
C LYS A 67 33.14 -40.03 -13.25
N ILE A 68 33.46 -38.77 -12.96
CA ILE A 68 34.53 -38.43 -12.01
C ILE A 68 33.95 -38.57 -10.60
N PRO A 69 34.51 -39.42 -9.72
CA PRO A 69 34.07 -39.51 -8.33
C PRO A 69 34.19 -38.13 -7.68
N LEU A 70 33.07 -37.59 -7.21
CA LEU A 70 33.03 -36.29 -6.53
C LEU A 70 33.83 -36.39 -5.23
N THR A 71 35.06 -35.87 -5.23
CA THR A 71 35.69 -35.42 -3.98
C THR A 71 34.70 -34.41 -3.36
N PRO A 72 34.26 -34.59 -2.10
CA PRO A 72 33.25 -33.71 -1.52
C PRO A 72 33.80 -32.29 -1.53
N GLU A 73 33.18 -31.46 -2.34
CA GLU A 73 33.41 -30.03 -2.39
C GLU A 73 33.23 -29.48 -0.96
N PRO A 74 34.16 -28.69 -0.42
CA PRO A 74 33.95 -28.05 0.87
C PRO A 74 32.61 -27.31 0.81
N PRO A 75 31.80 -27.38 1.88
CA PRO A 75 30.43 -26.92 1.84
C PRO A 75 30.39 -25.49 1.27
N PRO A 76 29.46 -25.21 0.33
CA PRO A 76 29.33 -23.89 -0.25
C PRO A 76 29.32 -22.85 0.86
N PRO A 77 30.01 -21.70 0.73
CA PRO A 77 30.01 -20.68 1.77
C PRO A 77 28.57 -20.41 2.14
N GLU A 78 28.26 -20.64 3.42
CA GLU A 78 26.92 -20.63 3.97
C GLU A 78 26.24 -19.36 3.50
N ARG A 79 25.36 -19.56 2.52
CA ARG A 79 24.68 -18.53 1.76
C ARG A 79 24.15 -17.55 2.79
N GLU A 80 24.69 -16.33 2.77
CA GLU A 80 24.33 -15.24 3.67
C GLU A 80 22.82 -15.29 3.87
N ARG A 81 22.41 -15.86 5.02
CA ARG A 81 21.01 -16.08 5.36
C ARG A 81 20.44 -14.68 5.44
N SER A 82 19.73 -14.31 4.38
CA SER A 82 19.03 -13.05 4.15
C SER A 82 18.91 -12.22 5.43
N LYS A 83 19.74 -11.19 5.56
CA LYS A 83 19.62 -10.13 6.58
C LYS A 83 18.38 -9.26 6.32
N THR A 84 17.31 -9.80 5.77
CA THR A 84 16.03 -9.11 5.69
C THR A 84 15.41 -9.22 7.08
N PRO A 85 15.14 -8.10 7.77
CA PRO A 85 14.42 -8.14 9.04
C PRO A 85 13.14 -8.95 8.85
N PRO A 86 12.74 -9.79 9.83
CA PRO A 86 11.48 -10.52 9.75
C PRO A 86 10.36 -9.51 9.49
N VAL A 87 9.57 -9.76 8.44
CA VAL A 87 8.44 -8.89 8.09
C VAL A 87 7.54 -8.82 9.32
N PRO A 88 7.29 -7.62 9.88
CA PRO A 88 6.54 -7.51 11.10
C PRO A 88 5.12 -8.05 10.88
N THR A 89 4.59 -8.76 11.86
CA THR A 89 3.22 -9.27 11.86
C THR A 89 2.33 -8.32 12.64
N CYS A 90 1.09 -8.16 12.17
CA CYS A 90 0.10 -7.36 12.87
C CYS A 90 -0.36 -8.11 14.13
N PRO A 91 -0.30 -7.52 15.34
CA PRO A 91 -0.65 -8.21 16.58
C PRO A 91 -2.13 -8.60 16.65
N ARG A 92 -3.01 -7.88 15.95
CA ARG A 92 -4.47 -8.12 15.97
C ARG A 92 -4.91 -9.25 15.04
N HIS A 93 -4.32 -9.33 13.87
CA HIS A 93 -4.77 -10.23 12.81
C HIS A 93 -3.75 -11.32 12.47
N ARG A 94 -2.55 -11.26 13.07
CA ARG A 94 -1.41 -12.19 12.83
C ARG A 94 -1.04 -12.35 11.35
N THR A 95 -1.33 -11.33 10.55
CA THR A 95 -1.00 -11.24 9.13
C THR A 95 0.22 -10.35 8.91
N THR A 96 0.88 -10.47 7.76
CA THR A 96 2.01 -9.60 7.40
C THR A 96 1.56 -8.13 7.39
N ALA A 97 2.37 -7.27 8.00
CA ALA A 97 2.10 -5.85 8.13
C ALA A 97 3.04 -5.04 7.23
N PRO A 98 2.63 -4.72 6.00
CA PRO A 98 3.46 -3.95 5.07
C PRO A 98 3.60 -2.47 5.46
N LYS A 99 2.76 -1.99 6.39
CA LYS A 99 2.78 -0.61 6.87
C LYS A 99 2.92 -0.57 8.37
N SER A 100 3.36 0.57 8.89
CA SER A 100 3.39 0.88 10.31
C SER A 100 2.69 2.20 10.61
N CYS A 101 2.26 2.38 11.86
CA CYS A 101 1.68 3.63 12.31
C CYS A 101 2.73 4.74 12.30
N ARG A 102 2.40 5.88 11.69
CA ARG A 102 3.31 7.03 11.59
C ARG A 102 3.69 7.68 12.94
N LEU A 103 2.98 7.37 14.02
CA LEU A 103 3.18 7.98 15.33
C LEU A 103 3.86 7.06 16.35
N CYS A 104 3.60 5.75 16.31
CA CYS A 104 4.17 4.77 17.25
C CYS A 104 4.87 3.58 16.59
N ALA A 105 5.04 3.61 15.26
CA ALA A 105 5.62 2.52 14.47
C ALA A 105 4.92 1.15 14.60
N GLU A 106 3.71 1.10 15.16
CA GLU A 106 2.97 -0.16 15.34
C GLU A 106 2.58 -0.79 13.98
N PRO A 107 2.80 -2.10 13.76
CA PRO A 107 2.54 -2.75 12.47
C PRO A 107 1.04 -2.84 12.13
N LEU A 108 0.71 -2.45 10.90
CA LEU A 108 -0.65 -2.38 10.33
C LEU A 108 -0.77 -3.29 9.11
N CYS A 109 -1.73 -4.22 9.16
CA CYS A 109 -2.14 -5.01 8.01
C CYS A 109 -3.37 -4.36 7.30
N PRO A 110 -3.70 -4.76 6.06
CA PRO A 110 -4.85 -4.25 5.31
C PRO A 110 -6.21 -4.38 6.02
N GLN A 111 -6.35 -5.33 6.95
CA GLN A 111 -7.56 -5.54 7.74
C GLN A 111 -7.72 -4.53 8.90
N CYS A 112 -6.69 -3.73 9.20
CA CYS A 112 -6.78 -2.72 10.25
C CYS A 112 -7.58 -1.50 9.75
N PRO A 113 -8.53 -0.97 10.57
CA PRO A 113 -9.38 0.16 10.16
C PRO A 113 -8.62 1.46 9.87
N GLY A 114 -7.39 1.60 10.37
CA GLY A 114 -6.51 2.74 10.09
C GLY A 114 -5.39 2.47 9.08
N TYR A 115 -5.46 1.36 8.33
CA TYR A 115 -4.44 0.97 7.35
C TYR A 115 -4.23 2.02 6.25
N HIS A 116 -5.32 2.55 5.69
CA HIS A 116 -5.26 3.59 4.67
C HIS A 116 -4.76 4.93 5.23
N ASP A 117 -5.16 5.27 6.45
CA ASP A 117 -4.74 6.50 7.14
C ASP A 117 -3.29 6.45 7.65
N GLY A 118 -2.68 5.26 7.73
CA GLY A 118 -1.36 5.05 8.33
C GLY A 118 -1.34 5.28 9.86
N LEU A 119 -2.48 5.08 10.51
CA LEU A 119 -2.65 5.28 11.95
C LEU A 119 -3.11 3.98 12.62
N CYS A 120 -2.51 3.62 13.75
CA CYS A 120 -3.05 2.55 14.57
C CYS A 120 -4.38 3.00 15.18
N THR A 121 -5.19 2.04 15.63
CA THR A 121 -6.55 2.33 16.11
C THR A 121 -6.60 3.32 17.27
N ARG A 122 -5.61 3.28 18.19
CA ARG A 122 -5.50 4.25 19.28
C ARG A 122 -5.29 5.67 18.75
N HIS A 123 -4.38 5.84 17.80
CA HIS A 123 -4.10 7.15 17.21
C HIS A 123 -5.22 7.65 16.29
N GLN A 124 -5.87 6.76 15.55
CA GLN A 124 -7.05 7.08 14.76
C GLN A 124 -8.19 7.58 15.65
N GLN A 125 -8.44 6.90 16.78
CA GLN A 125 -9.42 7.33 17.77
C GLN A 125 -9.06 8.69 18.38
N LYS A 126 -7.82 8.89 18.84
CA LYS A 126 -7.37 10.19 19.37
C LYS A 126 -7.58 11.32 18.36
N ARG A 127 -7.26 11.09 17.09
CA ARG A 127 -7.48 12.07 16.01
C ARG A 127 -8.97 12.33 15.77
N ALA A 128 -9.80 11.30 15.80
CA ALA A 128 -11.25 11.43 15.66
C ALA A 128 -11.86 12.23 16.83
N VAL A 129 -11.46 11.93 18.07
CA VAL A 129 -11.89 12.68 19.28
C VAL A 129 -11.49 14.15 19.15
N LYS A 130 -10.22 14.42 18.84
CA LYS A 130 -9.72 15.80 18.70
C LYS A 130 -10.48 16.54 17.61
N LYS A 131 -10.73 15.91 16.46
CA LYS A 131 -11.51 16.51 15.36
C LYS A 131 -12.95 16.81 15.77
N ALA A 132 -13.61 15.89 16.46
CA ALA A 132 -14.97 16.08 16.98
C ALA A 132 -15.02 17.22 18.00
N GLN A 133 -14.08 17.23 18.94
CA GLN A 133 -13.96 18.26 19.97
C GLN A 133 -13.72 19.65 19.35
N THR A 134 -12.76 19.78 18.42
CA THR A 134 -12.47 21.07 17.77
C THR A 134 -13.66 21.58 16.97
N ARG A 135 -14.41 20.67 16.34
CA ARG A 135 -15.62 21.02 15.59
C ARG A 135 -16.70 21.54 16.54
N ALA A 136 -17.03 20.77 17.58
CA ALA A 136 -18.03 21.14 18.57
C ALA A 136 -17.68 22.47 19.24
N LEU A 137 -16.43 22.64 19.68
CA LEU A 137 -15.96 23.90 20.27
C LEU A 137 -16.12 25.07 19.31
N ARG A 138 -15.78 24.93 18.03
CA ARG A 138 -15.92 26.01 17.05
C ARG A 138 -17.39 26.39 16.83
N GLU A 139 -18.26 25.40 16.66
CA GLU A 139 -19.69 25.63 16.39
C GLU A 139 -20.40 26.26 17.61
N TRP A 140 -20.13 25.73 18.81
CA TRP A 140 -20.68 26.27 20.04
C TRP A 140 -20.07 27.61 20.44
N ALA A 141 -18.77 27.84 20.23
CA ALA A 141 -18.13 29.11 20.57
C ALA A 141 -18.70 30.27 19.75
N ILE A 142 -18.97 30.08 18.46
CA ILE A 142 -19.59 31.11 17.62
C ILE A 142 -21.02 31.39 18.11
N LEU A 143 -21.80 30.37 18.43
CA LEU A 143 -23.16 30.53 18.96
C LEU A 143 -23.16 31.29 20.30
N LEU A 144 -22.28 30.91 21.23
CA LEU A 144 -22.12 31.58 22.52
C LEU A 144 -21.60 33.01 22.34
N ALA A 145 -20.69 33.26 21.40
CA ALA A 145 -20.19 34.59 21.10
C ALA A 145 -21.30 35.49 20.53
N LEU A 146 -22.16 34.99 19.64
CA LEU A 146 -23.32 35.75 19.13
C LEU A 146 -24.27 36.15 20.26
N ILE A 147 -24.55 35.23 21.19
CA ILE A 147 -25.40 35.49 22.36
C ILE A 147 -24.74 36.51 23.29
N ALA A 148 -23.47 36.32 23.64
CA ALA A 148 -22.74 37.19 24.55
C ALA A 148 -22.58 38.61 23.98
N LEU A 149 -22.20 38.71 22.71
CA LEU A 149 -22.01 39.99 22.01
C LEU A 149 -23.34 40.72 21.85
N GLY A 150 -24.41 40.03 21.44
CA GLY A 150 -25.72 40.66 21.32
C GLY A 150 -26.28 41.14 22.66
N LYS A 151 -26.02 40.44 23.76
CA LYS A 151 -26.34 40.94 25.11
C LYS A 151 -25.48 42.13 25.51
N PHE A 152 -24.17 42.09 25.23
CA PHE A 152 -23.23 43.16 25.57
C PHE A 152 -23.53 44.47 24.84
N LEU A 153 -23.87 44.39 23.55
CA LEU A 153 -24.25 45.55 22.72
C LEU A 153 -25.73 45.93 22.83
N ALA A 154 -26.48 45.32 23.76
CA ALA A 154 -27.92 45.54 23.95
C ALA A 154 -28.72 45.47 22.64
N TYR A 155 -28.39 44.52 21.77
CA TYR A 155 -29.09 44.34 20.50
C TYR A 155 -30.55 43.98 20.72
N PRO A 156 -31.46 44.51 19.89
CA PRO A 156 -32.86 44.15 19.96
C PRO A 156 -33.02 42.64 19.83
N THR A 157 -33.91 42.05 20.62
CA THR A 157 -34.12 40.60 20.68
C THR A 157 -34.41 40.00 19.30
N ALA A 158 -35.10 40.75 18.44
CA ALA A 158 -35.37 40.37 17.06
C ALA A 158 -34.08 40.19 16.23
N THR A 159 -33.10 41.08 16.32
CA THR A 159 -31.86 40.97 15.52
C THR A 159 -30.98 39.82 16.02
N LEU A 160 -30.94 39.59 17.34
CA LEU A 160 -30.29 38.42 17.93
C LEU A 160 -30.91 37.12 17.42
N LEU A 161 -32.25 37.03 17.41
CA LEU A 161 -32.97 35.86 16.92
C LEU A 161 -32.68 35.59 15.44
N TRP A 162 -32.74 36.61 14.59
CA TRP A 162 -32.40 36.47 13.17
C TRP A 162 -30.94 36.07 12.94
N ALA A 163 -30.00 36.59 13.75
CA ALA A 163 -28.59 36.21 13.66
C ALA A 163 -28.36 34.73 14.04
N ILE A 164 -29.01 34.26 15.12
CA ILE A 164 -28.94 32.86 15.55
C ILE A 164 -29.57 31.94 14.49
N LEU A 165 -30.75 32.28 13.99
CA LEU A 165 -31.43 31.50 12.95
C LEU A 165 -30.61 31.44 11.65
N GLY A 166 -30.02 32.56 11.23
CA GLY A 166 -29.13 32.62 10.06
C GLY A 166 -27.89 31.76 10.26
N TYR A 167 -27.28 31.79 11.45
CA TYR A 167 -26.12 30.95 11.77
C TYR A 167 -26.46 29.46 11.74
N LEU A 168 -27.59 29.05 12.34
CA LEU A 168 -28.07 27.66 12.29
C LEU A 168 -28.36 27.22 10.86
N ALA A 169 -28.96 28.09 10.04
CA ALA A 169 -29.22 27.79 8.65
C ALA A 169 -27.92 27.55 7.85
N LEU A 170 -26.88 28.36 8.07
CA LEU A 170 -25.56 28.16 7.46
C LEU A 170 -24.92 26.83 7.88
N LEU A 171 -24.98 26.49 9.17
CA LEU A 171 -24.52 25.18 9.66
C LEU A 171 -25.30 24.03 9.01
N GLY A 172 -26.61 24.16 8.88
CA GLY A 172 -27.47 23.18 8.22
C GLY A 172 -27.12 22.98 6.75
N ILE A 173 -26.86 24.06 6.00
CA ILE A 173 -26.41 23.98 4.60
C ILE A 173 -25.07 23.24 4.49
N MET A 174 -24.10 23.55 5.37
CA MET A 174 -22.81 22.86 5.42
C MET A 174 -22.97 21.37 5.74
N GLU A 175 -23.87 21.02 6.66
CA GLU A 175 -24.12 19.63 7.04
C GLU A 175 -24.83 18.84 5.93
N LEU A 176 -25.85 19.42 5.30
CA LEU A 176 -26.53 18.78 4.16
C LEU A 176 -25.58 18.58 2.97
N ARG A 177 -24.66 19.53 2.73
CA ARG A 177 -23.58 19.35 1.75
C ARG A 177 -22.66 18.19 2.12
N ARG A 178 -22.28 18.07 3.40
CA ARG A 178 -21.44 16.96 3.90
C ARG A 178 -22.13 15.61 3.73
N LEU A 179 -23.43 15.55 3.98
CA LEU A 179 -24.26 14.35 3.79
C LEU A 179 -24.66 14.11 2.32
N ARG A 180 -24.23 14.98 1.40
CA ARG A 180 -24.56 14.94 -0.04
C ARG A 180 -26.08 14.93 -0.31
N TYR A 181 -26.86 15.55 0.57
CA TYR A 181 -28.32 15.57 0.52
C TYR A 181 -28.81 16.81 -0.24
N PHE A 182 -28.80 16.73 -1.57
CA PHE A 182 -29.43 17.71 -2.48
C PHE A 182 -30.37 17.00 -3.45
N GLY A 183 -31.50 16.50 -2.95
CA GLY A 183 -32.60 15.99 -3.77
C GLY A 183 -33.71 17.04 -3.96
N CYS A 184 -34.52 16.91 -5.00
CA CYS A 184 -35.61 17.85 -5.34
C CYS A 184 -36.62 18.11 -4.20
N MET A 185 -36.80 17.17 -3.27
CA MET A 185 -37.68 17.34 -2.11
C MET A 185 -37.12 18.31 -1.05
N ALA A 186 -35.81 18.60 -1.03
CA ALA A 186 -35.22 19.55 -0.10
C ALA A 186 -35.68 21.00 -0.36
N TRP A 187 -36.09 21.31 -1.59
CA TRP A 187 -36.51 22.66 -2.01
C TRP A 187 -37.86 23.10 -1.43
N LEU A 188 -38.76 22.15 -1.11
CA LEU A 188 -40.11 22.47 -0.62
C LEU A 188 -40.13 22.91 0.86
N PHE A 189 -39.11 22.52 1.64
CA PHE A 189 -39.01 22.77 3.09
C PHE A 189 -37.75 23.57 3.48
N MET A 190 -37.13 24.28 2.53
CA MET A 190 -35.82 24.95 2.68
C MET A 190 -35.58 25.66 4.02
N PRO A 191 -36.42 26.61 4.48
CA PRO A 191 -36.09 27.38 5.69
C PRO A 191 -36.10 26.54 6.97
N TYR A 192 -37.06 25.60 7.10
CA TYR A 192 -37.18 24.75 8.28
C TYR A 192 -36.14 23.61 8.26
N SER A 193 -35.86 23.05 7.09
CA SER A 193 -34.86 22.00 6.91
C SER A 193 -33.46 22.46 7.27
N PHE A 194 -33.09 23.72 6.96
CA PHE A 194 -31.77 24.24 7.29
C PHE A 194 -31.57 24.49 8.78
N VAL A 195 -32.55 25.08 9.47
CA VAL A 195 -32.45 25.31 10.92
C VAL A 195 -32.43 23.98 11.68
N LEU A 196 -33.29 23.04 11.30
CA LEU A 196 -33.30 21.68 11.89
C LEU A 196 -32.00 20.92 11.62
N ALA A 197 -31.45 21.00 10.41
CA ALA A 197 -30.15 20.41 10.09
C ALA A 197 -29.00 21.07 10.86
N GLY A 198 -29.07 22.39 11.11
CA GLY A 198 -28.11 23.11 11.95
C GLY A 198 -28.17 22.67 13.41
N LEU A 199 -29.37 22.51 13.97
CA LEU A 199 -29.57 21.95 15.31
C LEU A 199 -29.08 20.50 15.39
N TYR A 200 -29.36 19.68 14.37
CA TYR A 200 -28.84 18.32 14.25
C TYR A 200 -27.31 18.30 14.21
N SER A 201 -26.68 19.22 13.46
CA SER A 201 -25.22 19.35 13.37
C SER A 201 -24.59 19.64 14.74
N LEU A 202 -25.17 20.57 15.51
CA LEU A 202 -24.73 20.87 16.89
C LEU A 202 -24.90 19.67 17.81
N TYR A 203 -26.05 18.99 17.74
CA TYR A 203 -26.31 17.77 18.51
C TYR A 203 -25.35 16.64 18.15
N GLU A 204 -25.13 16.40 16.85
CA GLU A 204 -24.22 15.37 16.36
C GLU A 204 -22.79 15.64 16.82
N GLY A 205 -22.32 16.90 16.74
CA GLY A 205 -21.01 17.30 17.23
C GLY A 205 -20.82 16.98 18.71
N LEU A 206 -21.80 17.31 19.55
CA LEU A 206 -21.78 17.04 20.99
C LEU A 206 -21.90 15.53 21.29
N SER A 207 -22.79 14.82 20.60
CA SER A 207 -23.01 13.38 20.74
C SER A 207 -21.78 12.58 20.35
N LEU A 208 -21.14 12.92 19.23
CA LEU A 208 -19.88 12.31 18.80
C LEU A 208 -18.78 12.56 19.82
N TRP A 209 -18.65 13.78 20.33
CA TRP A 209 -17.67 14.08 21.38
C TRP A 209 -17.91 13.25 22.65
N ASN A 210 -19.16 13.12 23.10
CA ASN A 210 -19.51 12.31 24.27
C ASN A 210 -19.25 10.81 24.06
N LYS A 211 -19.66 10.26 22.91
CA LYS A 211 -19.43 8.86 22.52
C LYS A 211 -17.95 8.51 22.44
N HIS A 212 -17.12 9.44 21.97
CA HIS A 212 -15.67 9.25 21.93
C HIS A 212 -15.00 9.39 23.30
N SER A 213 -15.52 10.25 24.17
CA SER A 213 -15.01 10.47 25.53
C SER A 213 -15.33 9.31 26.47
N THR A 214 -16.49 8.67 26.32
CA THR A 214 -16.92 7.48 27.08
C THR A 214 -16.14 6.22 26.67
N ARG A 215 -15.99 5.96 25.36
CA ARG A 215 -15.20 4.80 24.87
C ARG A 215 -13.74 4.82 25.29
N GLY A 216 -13.15 6.01 25.49
CA GLY A 216 -11.79 6.16 26.00
C GLY A 216 -11.64 5.78 27.48
N ARG A 217 -12.73 5.75 28.24
CA ARG A 217 -12.77 5.38 29.66
C ARG A 217 -12.86 3.85 29.86
N ASP A 218 -13.54 3.15 28.95
CA ASP A 218 -13.74 1.69 29.01
C ASP A 218 -12.57 0.87 28.41
N SER A 219 -11.50 1.55 27.96
CA SER A 219 -10.36 0.93 27.26
C SER A 219 -9.08 0.85 28.12
N PHE A 220 -9.19 1.08 29.43
CA PHE A 220 -8.10 0.99 30.41
C PHE A 220 -8.30 -0.21 31.34
#